data_AF-A0A7Y9C591-F1
#
_entry.id   AF-A0A7Y9C591-F1
#
_cell.length_a   1.000
_cell.length_b   1.000
_cell.length_c   1.000
_cell.angle_alpha   90.00
_cell.angle_beta   90.00
_cell.angle_gamma   90.00
#
_symmetry.space_group_name_H-M   'P 1'
#
loop_
_entity.id
_entity.type
_entity.pdbx_description
1 polymer ?
#
loop_
_entity_poly.entity_id
_entity_poly.type
_entity_poly.pdbx_seq_one_letter_code
_entity_poly.pdbx_strand_id
1 'polypeptide(L)'
;MKVNKIMAIRLLLSVVIVVGFASCSKKGSSKNTSSATGWKINDKKGGFQYNSKFKKQATAPGLVMVEGGTFTMGKVQDDVMHDWNNSPNQQHVQSFYMDETEVTNLMYMEYLDWLKRVFPPDQENYQHIYEGACPDTLVWRNRLGYNETMTNNYLRHPAYANYPVVGVNWIQAVEFSKWRTDRVNEKTLEDQKYLKKDAKLASTPESSFSTETYLAAPTKTYGGNEELVLKRGANGRSKPQGTKAADGTTSEPKNVYAQRTSGLILPEYRLPTEAEWEYAAAADIGQREYNIYKGQKKYPWSGSYTRSGKRQVRGDQLANFKQGKGDYGGIAGWSDDGADITNVVKSYPPNDFGLYDMAGNVAEWVADVYRPIVDDEVSDFNYYRGNVYMKNKIGEDGKVEIVSTENIKYDTLANGKIIARNFPGEIARVAVDEKETYLRVNFDKSDNRNYRDGDRQSTRYFDFGAEDAAADKDPTKAADSRKMYDSPDHNVSADSLGNMVREYDKSNKRTTLINDDVRVYKGGSWRDRAYWLDPAQRRYFPQDMATDYIGFRCAMSRVGPKSDKKKRARN
;
A
#
# COMPACT_ATOMS: atom_id res chain seq x y z
N MET A 1 -41.50 21.44 74.32
CA MET A 1 -40.82 21.31 73.01
C MET A 1 -40.57 19.82 72.67
N LYS A 2 -41.52 19.12 72.03
CA LYS A 2 -41.32 17.73 71.52
C LYS A 2 -41.95 17.47 70.15
N VAL A 3 -42.43 18.50 69.45
CA VAL A 3 -43.13 18.34 68.15
C VAL A 3 -42.20 18.57 66.94
N ASN A 4 -41.03 19.20 67.11
CA ASN A 4 -40.19 19.62 65.96
C ASN A 4 -39.38 18.50 65.30
N LYS A 5 -39.07 17.39 65.98
CA LYS A 5 -38.22 16.33 65.40
C LYS A 5 -38.97 15.44 64.39
N ILE A 6 -40.24 15.13 64.65
CA ILE A 6 -41.03 14.25 63.77
C ILE A 6 -41.43 14.99 62.49
N MET A 7 -41.75 16.28 62.59
CA MET A 7 -42.07 17.11 61.42
C MET A 7 -40.84 17.35 60.54
N ALA A 8 -39.67 17.58 61.15
CA ALA A 8 -38.40 17.69 60.42
C ALA A 8 -38.02 16.38 59.72
N ILE A 9 -38.20 15.22 60.37
CA ILE A 9 -37.93 13.91 59.75
C ILE A 9 -38.90 13.63 58.59
N ARG A 10 -40.18 13.98 58.72
CA ARG A 10 -41.15 13.84 57.62
C ARG A 10 -40.84 14.78 56.45
N LEU A 11 -40.39 16.00 56.73
CA LEU A 11 -39.96 16.95 55.71
C LEU A 11 -38.67 16.51 55.01
N LEU A 12 -37.74 15.89 55.75
CA LEU A 12 -36.51 15.35 55.19
C LEU A 12 -36.81 14.11 54.33
N LEU A 13 -37.73 13.24 54.77
CA LEU A 13 -38.16 12.08 53.98
C LEU A 13 -38.90 12.50 52.71
N SER A 14 -39.75 13.53 52.77
CA SER A 14 -40.43 14.04 51.57
C SER A 14 -39.45 14.73 50.60
N VAL A 15 -38.44 15.44 51.10
CA VAL A 15 -37.36 16.00 50.26
C VAL A 15 -36.50 14.88 49.64
N VAL A 16 -36.19 13.81 50.37
CA VAL A 16 -35.47 12.64 49.81
C VAL A 16 -36.30 11.91 48.75
N ILE A 17 -37.62 11.82 48.94
CA ILE A 17 -38.53 11.22 47.94
C ILE A 17 -38.64 12.12 46.70
N VAL A 18 -38.75 13.44 46.87
CA VAL A 18 -38.81 14.40 45.75
C VAL A 18 -37.47 14.48 44.98
N VAL A 19 -36.33 14.42 45.67
CA VAL A 19 -35.00 14.33 45.03
C VAL A 19 -34.78 12.96 44.37
N GLY A 20 -35.38 11.89 44.91
CA GLY A 20 -35.39 10.56 44.31
C GLY A 20 -36.12 10.47 42.98
N PHE A 21 -37.20 11.24 42.80
CA PHE A 21 -37.96 11.32 41.55
C PHE A 21 -37.48 12.42 40.58
N ALA A 22 -36.67 13.37 41.04
CA ALA A 22 -36.01 14.37 40.19
C ALA A 22 -34.71 13.87 39.53
N SER A 23 -34.40 12.56 39.60
CA SER A 23 -33.42 11.93 38.72
C SER A 23 -34.08 11.58 37.38
N CYS A 24 -34.48 12.63 36.65
CA CYS A 24 -34.95 12.51 35.28
C CYS A 24 -33.82 11.96 34.40
N SER A 25 -33.93 10.65 34.13
CA SER A 25 -33.50 9.94 32.93
C SER A 25 -32.23 10.48 32.25
N LYS A 26 -31.06 10.04 32.72
CA LYS A 26 -30.04 9.63 31.75
C LYS A 26 -30.67 8.47 30.98
N LYS A 27 -31.35 8.76 29.86
CA LYS A 27 -31.72 7.76 28.85
C LYS A 27 -30.44 7.00 28.56
N GLY A 28 -30.29 5.85 29.19
CA GLY A 28 -29.21 4.93 28.88
C GLY A 28 -29.39 4.63 27.42
N SER A 29 -28.47 5.12 26.59
CA SER A 29 -28.28 4.61 25.24
C SER A 29 -28.18 3.10 25.40
N SER A 30 -29.28 2.39 25.14
CA SER A 30 -29.27 0.94 25.25
C SER A 30 -28.25 0.49 24.21
N LYS A 31 -27.20 -0.22 24.65
CA LYS A 31 -26.03 -0.58 23.84
C LYS A 31 -26.35 -1.22 22.48
N ASN A 32 -27.57 -1.73 22.30
CA ASN A 32 -28.06 -2.38 21.10
C ASN A 32 -29.25 -1.65 20.45
N THR A 33 -29.35 -0.33 20.58
CA THR A 33 -30.35 0.47 19.85
C THR A 33 -29.64 1.59 19.11
N SER A 34 -29.97 1.74 17.83
CA SER A 34 -29.47 2.79 16.96
C SER A 34 -29.84 4.16 17.53
N SER A 35 -28.85 5.03 17.71
CA SER A 35 -29.08 6.42 18.07
C SER A 35 -29.73 7.23 16.93
N ALA A 36 -29.53 6.81 15.68
CA ALA A 36 -30.08 7.49 14.51
C ALA A 36 -31.57 7.16 14.29
N THR A 37 -31.99 5.91 14.53
CA THR A 37 -33.35 5.46 14.20
C THR A 37 -34.15 4.94 15.39
N GLY A 38 -33.52 4.69 16.54
CA GLY A 38 -34.17 4.03 17.68
C GLY A 38 -34.44 2.53 17.48
N TRP A 39 -33.95 1.94 16.38
CA TRP A 39 -34.15 0.51 16.09
C TRP A 39 -33.12 -0.35 16.80
N LYS A 40 -33.52 -1.57 17.20
CA LYS A 40 -32.60 -2.53 17.78
C LYS A 40 -31.55 -2.97 16.74
N ILE A 41 -30.29 -2.89 17.13
CA ILE A 41 -29.14 -3.39 16.36
C ILE A 41 -28.87 -4.82 16.81
N ASN A 42 -28.54 -5.71 15.86
CA ASN A 42 -28.29 -7.13 16.12
C ASN A 42 -29.49 -7.88 16.71
N ASP A 43 -30.72 -7.52 16.32
CA ASP A 43 -31.91 -8.25 16.76
C ASP A 43 -31.93 -9.65 16.15
N LYS A 44 -32.34 -10.64 16.96
CA LYS A 44 -32.51 -12.04 16.53
C LYS A 44 -33.64 -12.19 15.51
N LYS A 45 -34.60 -11.26 15.50
CA LYS A 45 -35.70 -11.21 14.52
C LYS A 45 -35.27 -10.67 13.15
N GLY A 46 -34.00 -10.28 13.00
CA GLY A 46 -33.46 -9.68 11.77
C GLY A 46 -33.23 -8.17 11.89
N GLY A 47 -32.93 -7.53 10.77
CA GLY A 47 -32.58 -6.09 10.71
C GLY A 47 -31.08 -5.83 10.68
N PHE A 48 -30.68 -4.57 10.91
CA PHE A 48 -29.29 -4.13 10.79
C PHE A 48 -28.37 -4.88 11.75
N GLN A 49 -27.32 -5.51 11.20
CA GLN A 49 -26.30 -6.25 11.94
C GLN A 49 -24.98 -5.49 11.90
N TYR A 50 -24.31 -5.40 13.04
CA TYR A 50 -23.03 -4.70 13.20
C TYR A 50 -22.17 -5.37 14.27
N ASN A 51 -20.86 -5.41 14.07
CA ASN A 51 -19.94 -5.99 15.06
C ASN A 51 -19.74 -5.06 16.27
N SER A 52 -20.63 -5.17 17.27
CA SER A 52 -20.55 -4.39 18.51
C SER A 52 -19.38 -4.78 19.44
N LYS A 53 -18.66 -5.86 19.12
CA LYS A 53 -17.51 -6.36 19.90
C LYS A 53 -16.16 -6.01 19.28
N PHE A 54 -16.15 -5.32 18.14
CA PHE A 54 -14.92 -4.89 17.49
C PHE A 54 -14.14 -3.95 18.42
N LYS A 55 -12.87 -4.30 18.70
CA LYS A 55 -12.00 -3.51 19.57
C LYS A 55 -11.00 -2.68 18.77
N LYS A 56 -10.28 -3.34 17.86
CA LYS A 56 -9.25 -2.74 17.01
C LYS A 56 -8.96 -3.63 15.82
N GLN A 57 -8.37 -3.04 14.78
CA GLN A 57 -7.80 -3.76 13.65
C GLN A 57 -6.67 -4.69 14.15
N ALA A 58 -6.64 -5.92 13.65
CA ALA A 58 -5.54 -6.83 13.89
C ALA A 58 -4.30 -6.38 13.09
N THR A 59 -3.12 -6.49 13.68
CA THR A 59 -1.86 -6.22 12.97
C THR A 59 -1.58 -7.38 12.02
N ALA A 60 -1.42 -7.06 10.74
CA ALA A 60 -1.12 -8.07 9.73
C ALA A 60 0.34 -8.57 9.85
N PRO A 61 0.67 -9.76 9.33
CA PRO A 61 2.01 -10.35 9.48
C PRO A 61 3.12 -9.45 8.92
N GLY A 62 4.21 -9.29 9.67
CA GLY A 62 5.40 -8.51 9.25
C GLY A 62 5.27 -7.00 9.36
N LEU A 63 4.10 -6.48 9.74
CA LEU A 63 3.84 -5.05 9.83
C LEU A 63 4.06 -4.47 11.23
N VAL A 64 4.60 -3.26 11.28
CA VAL A 64 4.77 -2.41 12.45
C VAL A 64 3.83 -1.22 12.37
N MET A 65 3.25 -0.82 13.50
CA MET A 65 2.37 0.35 13.56
C MET A 65 3.19 1.65 13.55
N VAL A 66 2.95 2.50 12.57
CA VAL A 66 3.46 3.86 12.51
C VAL A 66 2.35 4.81 12.98
N GLU A 67 2.51 5.38 14.17
CA GLU A 67 1.58 6.38 14.69
C GLU A 67 1.78 7.69 13.91
N GLY A 68 0.83 8.02 13.05
CA GLY A 68 0.89 9.20 12.18
C GLY A 68 0.89 10.53 12.92
N GLY A 69 1.19 11.60 12.21
CA GLY A 69 1.23 12.95 12.73
C GLY A 69 1.71 13.94 11.69
N THR A 70 1.90 15.18 12.13
CA THR A 70 2.49 16.22 11.30
C THR A 70 4.01 16.14 11.38
N PHE A 71 4.67 16.34 10.24
CA PHE A 71 6.12 16.47 10.12
C PHE A 71 6.47 17.41 8.96
N THR A 72 7.72 17.85 8.93
CA THR A 72 8.27 18.55 7.77
C THR A 72 8.86 17.52 6.84
N MET A 73 8.33 17.42 5.63
CA MET A 73 8.85 16.60 4.53
C MET A 73 9.82 17.46 3.72
N GLY A 74 10.90 16.86 3.23
CA GLY A 74 11.92 17.54 2.44
C GLY A 74 13.10 18.08 3.27
N LYS A 75 14.00 18.75 2.56
CA LYS A 75 15.38 19.15 2.90
C LYS A 75 15.64 19.43 4.39
N VAL A 76 16.53 18.62 4.97
CA VAL A 76 16.96 18.70 6.38
C VAL A 76 18.27 19.51 6.55
N GLN A 77 19.19 19.44 5.58
CA GLN A 77 20.51 20.11 5.61
C GLN A 77 21.02 20.50 4.21
N ASP A 78 22.32 20.26 3.94
CA ASP A 78 23.06 20.62 2.74
C ASP A 78 22.44 19.99 1.50
N ASP A 79 22.08 20.86 0.57
CA ASP A 79 21.67 20.52 -0.77
C ASP A 79 22.87 20.71 -1.69
N VAL A 80 23.75 19.71 -1.67
CA VAL A 80 25.01 19.74 -2.42
C VAL A 80 24.73 19.89 -3.92
N MET A 81 23.65 19.26 -4.39
CA MET A 81 23.26 19.28 -5.80
C MET A 81 22.49 20.54 -6.20
N HIS A 82 22.02 21.35 -5.24
CA HIS A 82 21.12 22.47 -5.47
C HIS A 82 19.85 22.03 -6.21
N ASP A 83 19.36 20.84 -5.88
CA ASP A 83 18.19 20.24 -6.52
C ASP A 83 16.92 20.92 -5.99
N TRP A 84 16.15 21.53 -6.88
CA TRP A 84 14.89 22.20 -6.58
C TRP A 84 13.72 21.24 -6.26
N ASN A 85 13.99 19.94 -6.11
CA ASN A 85 12.96 18.91 -5.96
C ASN A 85 12.66 18.51 -4.51
N ASN A 86 13.40 19.03 -3.52
CA ASN A 86 13.30 18.62 -2.11
C ASN A 86 12.87 19.75 -1.16
N SER A 87 12.21 20.79 -1.67
CA SER A 87 11.74 21.94 -0.89
C SER A 87 10.94 21.51 0.35
N PRO A 88 11.29 21.99 1.56
CA PRO A 88 10.58 21.61 2.77
C PRO A 88 9.11 22.06 2.77
N ASN A 89 8.21 21.15 3.10
CA ASN A 89 6.79 21.46 3.32
C ASN A 89 6.22 20.70 4.52
N GLN A 90 5.12 21.21 5.09
CA GLN A 90 4.45 20.55 6.22
C GLN A 90 3.44 19.53 5.69
N GLN A 91 3.54 18.30 6.17
CA GLN A 91 2.66 17.20 5.77
C GLN A 91 2.08 16.52 7.00
N HIS A 92 0.82 16.10 6.92
CA HIS A 92 0.16 15.29 7.92
C HIS A 92 -0.08 13.88 7.39
N VAL A 93 0.48 12.88 8.06
CA VAL A 93 0.29 11.47 7.71
C VAL A 93 -0.63 10.82 8.74
N GLN A 94 -1.65 10.12 8.28
CA GLN A 94 -2.51 9.29 9.13
C GLN A 94 -1.70 8.14 9.74
N SER A 95 -2.24 7.48 10.75
CA SER A 95 -1.58 6.26 11.23
C SER A 95 -1.73 5.15 10.22
N PHE A 96 -0.70 4.35 10.04
CA PHE A 96 -0.69 3.22 9.12
C PHE A 96 0.21 2.13 9.69
N TYR A 97 0.32 1.04 8.94
CA TYR A 97 1.21 -0.05 9.22
C TYR A 97 2.21 -0.17 8.08
N MET A 98 3.47 -0.45 8.37
CA MET A 98 4.53 -0.61 7.37
C MET A 98 5.33 -1.87 7.68
N ASP A 99 5.84 -2.55 6.66
CA ASP A 99 6.72 -3.69 6.85
C ASP A 99 7.94 -3.29 7.67
N GLU A 100 8.26 -4.15 8.63
CA GLU A 100 9.43 -4.00 9.50
C GLU A 100 10.74 -3.93 8.69
N THR A 101 10.79 -4.62 7.55
CA THR A 101 11.96 -4.73 6.64
C THR A 101 11.51 -4.60 5.19
N GLU A 102 12.47 -4.55 4.28
CA GLU A 102 12.25 -4.79 2.87
C GLU A 102 11.70 -6.20 2.63
N VAL A 103 11.00 -6.39 1.51
CA VAL A 103 10.55 -7.70 1.06
C VAL A 103 11.77 -8.55 0.74
N THR A 104 11.83 -9.75 1.31
CA THR A 104 12.98 -10.66 1.15
C THR A 104 12.83 -11.55 -0.08
N ASN A 105 13.96 -12.11 -0.55
CA ASN A 105 13.96 -13.12 -1.60
C ASN A 105 13.05 -14.31 -1.26
N LEU A 106 13.01 -14.76 -0.01
CA LEU A 106 12.15 -15.85 0.43
C LEU A 106 10.66 -15.52 0.25
N MET A 107 10.24 -14.31 0.65
CA MET A 107 8.87 -13.85 0.48
C MET A 107 8.49 -13.76 -0.99
N TYR A 108 9.40 -13.24 -1.83
CA TYR A 108 9.15 -13.15 -3.27
C TYR A 108 9.12 -14.53 -3.95
N MET A 109 9.96 -15.47 -3.49
CA MET A 109 9.95 -16.85 -3.96
C MET A 109 8.65 -17.58 -3.57
N GLU A 110 8.07 -17.28 -2.40
CA GLU A 110 6.73 -17.78 -2.04
C GLU A 110 5.66 -17.29 -3.03
N TYR A 111 5.74 -16.02 -3.46
CA TYR A 111 4.87 -15.47 -4.49
C TYR A 111 5.05 -16.19 -5.84
N LEU A 112 6.30 -16.39 -6.28
CA LEU A 112 6.59 -17.10 -7.52
C LEU A 112 6.16 -18.58 -7.48
N ASP A 113 6.33 -19.26 -6.34
CA ASP A 113 5.87 -20.63 -6.14
C ASP A 113 4.34 -20.72 -6.23
N TRP A 114 3.63 -19.79 -5.60
CA TRP A 114 2.17 -19.69 -5.71
C TRP A 114 1.74 -19.47 -7.16
N LEU A 115 2.37 -18.55 -7.89
CA LEU A 115 2.08 -18.30 -9.29
C LEU A 115 2.28 -19.56 -10.13
N LYS A 116 3.42 -20.23 -9.97
CA LYS A 116 3.73 -21.45 -10.73
C LYS A 116 2.76 -22.59 -10.45
N ARG A 117 2.28 -22.70 -9.21
CA ARG A 117 1.33 -23.75 -8.80
C ARG A 117 -0.08 -23.47 -9.31
N VAL A 118 -0.53 -22.21 -9.25
CA VAL A 118 -1.91 -21.82 -9.61
C VAL A 118 -2.02 -21.54 -11.11
N PHE A 119 -0.99 -20.98 -11.73
CA PHE A 119 -0.90 -20.60 -13.14
C PHE A 119 0.34 -21.25 -13.76
N PRO A 120 0.26 -22.54 -14.11
CA PRO A 120 1.43 -23.28 -14.58
C PRO A 120 1.96 -22.70 -15.91
N PRO A 121 3.27 -22.39 -16.00
CA PRO A 121 3.85 -21.74 -17.19
C PRO A 121 3.96 -22.67 -18.40
N ASP A 122 3.74 -23.97 -18.23
CA ASP A 122 3.60 -24.96 -19.32
C ASP A 122 2.32 -24.77 -20.13
N GLN A 123 1.35 -24.02 -19.60
CA GLN A 123 0.12 -23.67 -20.31
C GLN A 123 0.27 -22.30 -20.98
N GLU A 124 0.08 -22.26 -22.30
CA GLU A 124 0.25 -21.06 -23.13
C GLU A 124 -0.57 -19.86 -22.62
N ASN A 125 -1.79 -20.11 -22.13
CA ASN A 125 -2.68 -19.08 -21.59
C ASN A 125 -2.12 -18.35 -20.34
N TYR A 126 -1.17 -18.96 -19.63
CA TYR A 126 -0.66 -18.49 -18.34
C TYR A 126 0.83 -18.23 -18.31
N GLN A 127 1.55 -18.58 -19.39
CA GLN A 127 3.00 -18.44 -19.48
C GLN A 127 3.47 -17.03 -19.07
N HIS A 128 2.83 -15.99 -19.60
CA HIS A 128 3.18 -14.60 -19.33
C HIS A 128 2.84 -14.09 -17.93
N ILE A 129 2.01 -14.81 -17.15
CA ILE A 129 1.75 -14.48 -15.74
C ILE A 129 3.03 -14.72 -14.92
N TYR A 130 3.60 -15.93 -15.02
CA TYR A 130 4.80 -16.28 -14.26
C TYR A 130 6.05 -15.56 -14.79
N GLU A 131 6.23 -15.51 -16.11
CA GLU A 131 7.36 -14.80 -16.73
C GLU A 131 7.33 -13.30 -16.41
N GLY A 132 6.14 -12.69 -16.46
CA GLY A 132 5.86 -11.31 -16.07
C GLY A 132 6.33 -10.99 -14.65
N ALA A 133 6.07 -11.90 -13.70
CA ALA A 133 6.43 -11.74 -12.30
C ALA A 133 7.91 -12.07 -11.99
N CYS A 134 8.64 -12.79 -12.84
CA CYS A 134 10.04 -13.13 -12.55
C CYS A 134 10.94 -11.88 -12.46
N PRO A 135 11.76 -11.70 -11.41
CA PRO A 135 12.73 -10.62 -11.35
C PRO A 135 13.77 -10.74 -12.47
N ASP A 136 14.25 -9.61 -12.97
CA ASP A 136 15.37 -9.58 -13.90
C ASP A 136 16.68 -9.84 -13.15
N THR A 137 17.21 -11.07 -13.29
CA THR A 137 18.48 -11.46 -12.68
C THR A 137 19.72 -10.91 -13.41
N LEU A 138 19.56 -10.38 -14.62
CA LEU A 138 20.67 -9.85 -15.42
C LEU A 138 21.12 -8.46 -14.95
N VAL A 139 20.35 -7.80 -14.09
CA VAL A 139 20.70 -6.51 -13.46
C VAL A 139 22.06 -6.54 -12.74
N TRP A 140 22.49 -7.71 -12.28
CA TRP A 140 23.79 -7.91 -11.63
C TRP A 140 24.97 -7.83 -12.59
N ARG A 141 24.76 -8.05 -13.89
CA ARG A 141 25.84 -8.08 -14.89
C ARG A 141 26.38 -6.68 -15.12
N ASN A 142 27.70 -6.60 -15.13
CA ASN A 142 28.42 -5.38 -15.47
C ASN A 142 29.47 -5.72 -16.53
N ARG A 143 29.60 -4.88 -17.57
CA ARG A 143 30.56 -5.08 -18.67
C ARG A 143 31.99 -5.31 -18.20
N LEU A 144 32.36 -4.76 -17.04
CA LEU A 144 33.70 -4.84 -16.45
C LEU A 144 33.68 -5.39 -15.01
N GLY A 145 32.62 -6.10 -14.60
CA GLY A 145 32.49 -6.67 -13.26
C GLY A 145 32.16 -8.16 -13.30
N TYR A 146 32.73 -8.94 -12.37
CA TYR A 146 32.45 -10.38 -12.24
C TYR A 146 31.38 -10.62 -11.17
N ASN A 147 30.11 -10.65 -11.58
CA ASN A 147 28.95 -10.81 -10.69
C ASN A 147 28.04 -12.00 -11.08
N GLU A 148 28.54 -12.95 -11.88
CA GLU A 148 27.73 -14.10 -12.35
C GLU A 148 27.18 -14.95 -11.19
N THR A 149 27.89 -15.00 -10.06
CA THR A 149 27.42 -15.64 -8.83
C THR A 149 26.09 -15.04 -8.37
N MET A 150 25.93 -13.71 -8.44
CA MET A 150 24.69 -13.04 -8.03
C MET A 150 23.56 -13.31 -9.02
N THR A 151 23.84 -13.24 -10.32
CA THR A 151 22.86 -13.58 -11.38
C THR A 151 22.26 -14.98 -11.19
N ASN A 152 23.09 -15.97 -10.86
CA ASN A 152 22.65 -17.35 -10.74
C ASN A 152 21.99 -17.66 -9.39
N ASN A 153 22.48 -17.07 -8.30
CA ASN A 153 22.16 -17.53 -6.95
C ASN A 153 21.31 -16.55 -6.13
N TYR A 154 21.37 -15.23 -6.36
CA TYR A 154 20.84 -14.24 -5.42
C TYR A 154 19.36 -14.46 -5.07
N LEU A 155 18.50 -14.65 -6.06
CA LEU A 155 17.06 -14.82 -5.85
C LEU A 155 16.70 -16.19 -5.23
N ARG A 156 17.48 -17.24 -5.54
CA ARG A 156 17.02 -18.64 -5.39
C ARG A 156 17.81 -19.46 -4.38
N HIS A 157 19.05 -19.06 -4.08
CA HIS A 157 19.92 -19.83 -3.20
C HIS A 157 19.56 -19.55 -1.73
N PRO A 158 19.44 -20.59 -0.87
CA PRO A 158 19.01 -20.42 0.52
C PRO A 158 19.85 -19.42 1.34
N ALA A 159 21.14 -19.26 1.01
CA ALA A 159 22.01 -18.28 1.66
C ALA A 159 21.51 -16.83 1.51
N TYR A 160 20.80 -16.52 0.43
CA TYR A 160 20.26 -15.19 0.16
C TYR A 160 18.76 -15.07 0.51
N ALA A 161 18.17 -16.07 1.18
CA ALA A 161 16.74 -16.11 1.45
C ALA A 161 16.23 -14.88 2.22
N ASN A 162 17.01 -14.39 3.19
CA ASN A 162 16.65 -13.24 4.03
C ASN A 162 17.29 -11.92 3.55
N TYR A 163 17.81 -11.87 2.33
CA TYR A 163 18.28 -10.63 1.70
C TYR A 163 17.12 -9.94 0.99
N PRO A 164 17.17 -8.62 0.80
CA PRO A 164 16.13 -7.88 0.09
C PRO A 164 16.04 -8.36 -1.37
N VAL A 165 14.81 -8.47 -1.88
CA VAL A 165 14.58 -8.76 -3.30
C VAL A 165 14.96 -7.56 -4.16
N VAL A 166 15.71 -7.80 -5.23
CA VAL A 166 16.09 -6.81 -6.25
C VAL A 166 15.89 -7.41 -7.65
N GLY A 167 16.10 -6.62 -8.70
CA GLY A 167 15.71 -7.00 -10.05
C GLY A 167 14.20 -6.94 -10.26
N VAL A 168 13.48 -6.27 -9.37
CA VAL A 168 12.04 -6.04 -9.44
C VAL A 168 11.73 -4.62 -9.87
N ASN A 169 10.79 -4.48 -10.80
CA ASN A 169 10.27 -3.16 -11.17
C ASN A 169 9.07 -2.76 -10.29
N TRP A 170 8.62 -1.52 -10.42
CA TRP A 170 7.53 -0.98 -9.59
C TRP A 170 6.22 -1.76 -9.78
N ILE A 171 5.93 -2.17 -11.01
CA ILE A 171 4.72 -2.92 -11.34
C ILE A 171 4.70 -4.27 -10.60
N GLN A 172 5.81 -5.01 -10.65
CA GLN A 172 5.97 -6.29 -9.96
C GLN A 172 5.82 -6.14 -8.43
N ALA A 173 6.31 -5.04 -7.87
CA ALA A 173 6.15 -4.74 -6.44
C ALA A 173 4.69 -4.48 -6.04
N VAL A 174 3.92 -3.81 -6.93
CA VAL A 174 2.48 -3.61 -6.74
C VAL A 174 1.71 -4.94 -6.86
N GLU A 175 2.00 -5.78 -7.86
CA GLU A 175 1.35 -7.09 -8.01
C GLU A 175 1.66 -8.02 -6.83
N PHE A 176 2.89 -8.01 -6.31
CA PHE A 176 3.22 -8.72 -5.07
C PHE A 176 2.37 -8.24 -3.88
N SER A 177 2.17 -6.92 -3.74
CA SER A 177 1.38 -6.34 -2.65
C SER A 177 -0.10 -6.76 -2.73
N LYS A 178 -0.68 -6.80 -3.94
CA LYS A 178 -2.03 -7.33 -4.15
C LYS A 178 -2.12 -8.82 -3.81
N TRP A 179 -1.18 -9.62 -4.29
CA TRP A 179 -1.11 -11.04 -3.96
C TRP A 179 -1.05 -11.27 -2.45
N ARG A 180 -0.20 -10.53 -1.75
CA ARG A 180 -0.05 -10.64 -0.28
C ARG A 180 -1.34 -10.28 0.44
N THR A 181 -2.08 -9.28 -0.05
CA THR A 181 -3.42 -8.94 0.46
C THR A 181 -4.35 -10.14 0.41
N ASP A 182 -4.41 -10.81 -0.74
CA ASP A 182 -5.28 -11.96 -0.94
C ASP A 182 -4.89 -13.13 -0.04
N ARG A 183 -3.60 -13.47 0.04
CA ARG A 183 -3.14 -14.58 0.89
C ARG A 183 -3.39 -14.35 2.37
N VAL A 184 -3.20 -13.12 2.86
CA VAL A 184 -3.40 -12.78 4.28
C VAL A 184 -4.89 -12.77 4.63
N ASN A 185 -5.74 -12.22 3.76
CA ASN A 185 -7.18 -12.23 3.98
C ASN A 185 -7.77 -13.64 3.82
N GLU A 186 -7.28 -14.43 2.87
CA GLU A 186 -7.63 -15.85 2.70
C GLU A 186 -7.34 -16.63 3.99
N LYS A 187 -6.12 -16.50 4.54
CA LYS A 187 -5.75 -17.11 5.82
C LYS A 187 -6.64 -16.63 6.96
N THR A 188 -6.95 -15.34 7.02
CA THR A 188 -7.82 -14.79 8.07
C THR A 188 -9.23 -15.36 7.97
N LEU A 189 -9.79 -15.50 6.78
CA LEU A 189 -11.11 -16.08 6.55
C LEU A 189 -11.13 -17.59 6.86
N GLU A 190 -10.05 -18.32 6.56
CA GLU A 190 -9.86 -19.72 6.95
C GLU A 190 -9.82 -19.88 8.47
N ASP A 191 -9.00 -19.07 9.17
CA ASP A 191 -8.88 -19.09 10.63
C ASP A 191 -10.23 -18.76 11.32
N GLN A 192 -11.04 -17.89 10.69
CA GLN A 192 -12.41 -17.56 11.13
C GLN A 192 -13.49 -18.52 10.59
N LYS A 193 -13.09 -19.55 9.83
CA LYS A 193 -13.94 -20.62 9.28
C LYS A 193 -15.01 -20.15 8.28
N TYR A 194 -14.75 -19.02 7.62
CA TYR A 194 -15.48 -18.59 6.42
C TYR A 194 -14.94 -19.25 5.15
N LEU A 195 -13.73 -19.80 5.20
CA LEU A 195 -13.21 -20.72 4.19
C LEU A 195 -12.99 -22.11 4.80
N LYS A 196 -13.08 -23.14 3.98
CA LYS A 196 -12.70 -24.52 4.35
C LYS A 196 -11.21 -24.55 4.70
N LYS A 197 -10.86 -25.41 5.66
CA LYS A 197 -9.46 -25.66 5.98
C LYS A 197 -8.71 -26.11 4.73
N ASP A 198 -7.52 -25.56 4.51
CA ASP A 198 -6.64 -25.85 3.39
C ASP A 198 -7.21 -25.46 2.00
N ALA A 199 -8.20 -24.54 1.93
CA ALA A 199 -8.80 -24.10 0.67
C ALA A 199 -7.79 -23.59 -0.37
N LYS A 200 -6.70 -22.96 0.07
CA LYS A 200 -5.59 -22.49 -0.77
C LYS A 200 -4.88 -23.58 -1.59
N LEU A 201 -4.99 -24.85 -1.17
CA LEU A 201 -4.43 -26.00 -1.89
C LEU A 201 -5.33 -26.43 -3.05
N ALA A 202 -6.62 -26.06 -3.02
CA ALA A 202 -7.59 -26.36 -4.06
C ALA A 202 -7.66 -25.27 -5.15
N SER A 203 -6.84 -24.22 -5.06
CA SER A 203 -6.80 -23.15 -6.06
C SER A 203 -6.35 -23.69 -7.42
N THR A 204 -7.20 -23.54 -8.42
CA THR A 204 -6.89 -23.69 -9.85
C THR A 204 -6.85 -22.29 -10.49
N PRO A 205 -6.39 -22.15 -11.74
CA PRO A 205 -6.43 -20.86 -12.42
C PRO A 205 -7.84 -20.23 -12.41
N GLU A 206 -8.87 -21.02 -12.66
CA GLU A 206 -10.27 -20.58 -12.76
C GLU A 206 -10.94 -20.41 -11.38
N SER A 207 -10.28 -20.90 -10.33
CA SER A 207 -10.80 -20.93 -8.96
C SER A 207 -9.83 -20.34 -7.95
N SER A 208 -9.10 -19.29 -8.32
CA SER A 208 -8.23 -18.58 -7.40
C SER A 208 -9.03 -17.72 -6.40
N PHE A 209 -8.45 -17.44 -5.22
CA PHE A 209 -9.03 -16.52 -4.25
C PHE A 209 -8.58 -15.09 -4.51
N SER A 210 -9.55 -14.17 -4.54
CA SER A 210 -9.35 -12.72 -4.52
C SER A 210 -10.24 -12.08 -3.45
N THR A 211 -9.66 -11.17 -2.66
CA THR A 211 -10.34 -10.45 -1.58
C THR A 211 -11.49 -9.59 -2.13
N GLU A 212 -11.26 -8.90 -3.23
CA GLU A 212 -12.25 -8.01 -3.85
C GLU A 212 -13.41 -8.82 -4.42
N THR A 213 -13.12 -9.96 -5.07
CA THR A 213 -14.16 -10.92 -5.51
C THR A 213 -14.97 -11.45 -4.35
N TYR A 214 -14.33 -11.82 -3.23
CA TYR A 214 -15.02 -12.26 -2.02
C TYR A 214 -15.95 -11.19 -1.43
N LEU A 215 -15.51 -9.93 -1.44
CA LEU A 215 -16.30 -8.82 -0.91
C LEU A 215 -17.50 -8.46 -1.81
N ALA A 216 -17.30 -8.37 -3.13
CA ALA A 216 -18.34 -7.93 -4.05
C ALA A 216 -19.29 -9.05 -4.48
N ALA A 217 -18.77 -10.27 -4.68
CA ALA A 217 -19.54 -11.44 -5.09
C ALA A 217 -19.01 -12.71 -4.42
N PRO A 218 -19.29 -12.92 -3.11
CA PRO A 218 -18.80 -14.08 -2.36
C PRO A 218 -19.14 -15.43 -3.02
N THR A 219 -20.29 -15.52 -3.68
CA THR A 219 -20.75 -16.73 -4.39
C THR A 219 -20.00 -17.01 -5.68
N LYS A 220 -19.18 -16.08 -6.20
CA LYS A 220 -18.31 -16.28 -7.37
C LYS A 220 -16.85 -16.56 -6.96
N THR A 221 -16.53 -16.50 -5.67
CA THR A 221 -15.16 -16.76 -5.17
C THR A 221 -14.81 -18.24 -5.34
N TYR A 222 -13.54 -18.57 -5.63
CA TYR A 222 -13.10 -19.93 -6.00
C TYR A 222 -13.94 -20.54 -7.13
N GLY A 223 -14.23 -19.76 -8.18
CA GLY A 223 -15.06 -20.24 -9.31
C GLY A 223 -16.50 -20.58 -8.91
N GLY A 224 -16.97 -20.09 -7.77
CA GLY A 224 -18.29 -20.37 -7.22
C GLY A 224 -18.41 -21.67 -6.41
N ASN A 225 -17.28 -22.22 -5.96
CA ASN A 225 -17.28 -23.42 -5.14
C ASN A 225 -17.78 -23.13 -3.70
N GLU A 226 -19.06 -23.40 -3.45
CA GLU A 226 -19.70 -23.23 -2.13
C GLU A 226 -19.16 -24.18 -1.05
N GLU A 227 -18.46 -25.26 -1.41
CA GLU A 227 -17.81 -26.14 -0.42
C GLU A 227 -16.55 -25.51 0.18
N LEU A 228 -15.88 -24.65 -0.59
CA LEU A 228 -14.72 -23.90 -0.13
C LEU A 228 -15.14 -22.62 0.59
N VAL A 229 -16.15 -21.92 0.07
CA VAL A 229 -16.65 -20.66 0.61
C VAL A 229 -17.81 -20.91 1.58
N LEU A 230 -17.48 -21.03 2.87
CA LEU A 230 -18.42 -21.47 3.88
C LEU A 230 -19.38 -20.36 4.32
N LYS A 231 -20.67 -20.70 4.24
CA LYS A 231 -21.78 -19.90 4.75
C LYS A 231 -21.84 -19.95 6.29
N ARG A 232 -21.65 -18.82 6.99
CA ARG A 232 -21.74 -18.70 8.47
C ARG A 232 -22.58 -17.52 8.95
N GLY A 233 -23.41 -17.74 9.96
CA GLY A 233 -24.18 -16.63 10.57
C GLY A 233 -23.28 -15.58 11.24
N ALA A 234 -23.85 -14.40 11.53
CA ALA A 234 -23.16 -13.17 12.00
C ALA A 234 -22.24 -13.27 13.24
N ASN A 235 -22.13 -14.45 13.88
CA ASN A 235 -21.25 -14.72 15.02
C ASN A 235 -20.20 -15.82 14.75
N GLY A 236 -20.03 -16.29 13.51
CA GLY A 236 -19.04 -17.31 13.12
C GLY A 236 -19.22 -18.70 13.75
N ARG A 237 -20.25 -18.91 14.58
CA ARG A 237 -20.39 -20.08 15.46
C ARG A 237 -21.47 -21.09 15.06
N SER A 238 -22.39 -20.76 14.16
CA SER A 238 -23.49 -21.65 13.76
C SER A 238 -23.75 -21.60 12.26
N LYS A 239 -24.16 -22.74 11.68
CA LYS A 239 -24.74 -22.78 10.33
C LYS A 239 -25.88 -21.75 10.28
N PRO A 240 -25.94 -20.89 9.26
CA PRO A 240 -27.02 -19.93 9.17
C PRO A 240 -28.36 -20.69 9.06
N GLN A 241 -29.32 -20.41 9.94
CA GLN A 241 -30.68 -20.90 9.82
C GLN A 241 -31.50 -19.86 9.07
N GLY A 242 -32.22 -20.29 8.02
CA GLY A 242 -33.18 -19.45 7.32
C GLY A 242 -34.31 -19.01 8.26
N THR A 243 -34.82 -17.81 8.05
CA THR A 243 -35.96 -17.28 8.82
C THR A 243 -37.26 -17.69 8.12
N LYS A 244 -38.11 -18.45 8.83
CA LYS A 244 -39.48 -18.73 8.36
C LYS A 244 -40.35 -17.50 8.59
N ALA A 245 -40.88 -16.94 7.50
CA ALA A 245 -41.89 -15.90 7.58
C ALA A 245 -43.23 -16.50 8.02
N ALA A 246 -44.14 -15.64 8.48
CA ALA A 246 -45.46 -16.05 8.98
C ALA A 246 -46.36 -16.66 7.89
N ASP A 247 -46.02 -16.44 6.61
CA ASP A 247 -46.67 -17.00 5.42
C ASP A 247 -46.14 -18.39 5.02
N GLY A 248 -45.21 -18.96 5.79
CA GLY A 248 -44.58 -20.26 5.51
C GLY A 248 -43.40 -20.20 4.54
N THR A 249 -43.08 -19.04 3.95
CA THR A 249 -41.89 -18.89 3.10
C THR A 249 -40.62 -18.90 3.94
N THR A 250 -39.62 -19.69 3.52
CA THR A 250 -38.32 -19.72 4.18
C THR A 250 -37.39 -18.78 3.44
N SER A 251 -36.96 -17.71 4.12
CA SER A 251 -35.99 -16.77 3.55
C SER A 251 -34.58 -17.28 3.75
N GLU A 252 -33.75 -17.18 2.71
CA GLU A 252 -32.33 -17.49 2.78
C GLU A 252 -31.67 -16.65 3.89
N PRO A 253 -30.74 -17.25 4.65
CA PRO A 253 -30.05 -16.54 5.70
C PRO A 253 -29.26 -15.37 5.13
N LYS A 254 -29.37 -14.20 5.78
CA LYS A 254 -28.66 -12.96 5.40
C LYS A 254 -27.38 -12.80 6.23
N ASN A 255 -26.39 -12.06 5.71
CA ASN A 255 -25.10 -11.79 6.37
C ASN A 255 -24.31 -13.06 6.69
N VAL A 256 -24.17 -13.89 5.67
CA VAL A 256 -23.62 -15.25 5.77
C VAL A 256 -22.12 -15.31 5.46
N TYR A 257 -21.60 -14.26 4.84
CA TYR A 257 -20.19 -14.10 4.51
C TYR A 257 -19.59 -12.97 5.36
N ALA A 258 -18.29 -13.03 5.59
CA ALA A 258 -17.59 -11.92 6.22
C ALA A 258 -17.63 -10.71 5.29
N GLN A 259 -17.98 -9.56 5.84
CA GLN A 259 -18.03 -8.29 5.12
C GLN A 259 -17.04 -7.31 5.77
N ARG A 260 -16.73 -6.18 5.13
CA ARG A 260 -15.89 -5.13 5.76
C ARG A 260 -16.43 -4.70 7.13
N THR A 261 -17.76 -4.72 7.29
CA THR A 261 -18.46 -4.44 8.56
C THR A 261 -18.17 -5.42 9.69
N SER A 262 -17.65 -6.62 9.38
CA SER A 262 -17.22 -7.59 10.39
C SER A 262 -15.92 -7.17 11.08
N GLY A 263 -15.10 -6.32 10.43
CA GLY A 263 -13.77 -5.97 10.89
C GLY A 263 -12.75 -7.11 10.84
N LEU A 264 -13.07 -8.22 10.16
CA LEU A 264 -12.16 -9.36 9.98
C LEU A 264 -11.24 -9.19 8.77
N ILE A 265 -11.76 -8.58 7.69
CA ILE A 265 -11.02 -8.37 6.45
C ILE A 265 -10.13 -7.15 6.64
N LEU A 266 -8.83 -7.36 6.43
CA LEU A 266 -7.83 -6.31 6.54
C LEU A 266 -7.81 -5.45 5.27
N PRO A 267 -7.45 -4.15 5.38
CA PRO A 267 -7.14 -3.33 4.22
C PRO A 267 -6.02 -3.93 3.36
N GLU A 268 -5.90 -3.46 2.13
CA GLU A 268 -4.87 -3.96 1.21
C GLU A 268 -3.45 -3.57 1.64
N TYR A 269 -2.50 -4.45 1.35
CA TYR A 269 -1.09 -4.09 1.24
C TYR A 269 -0.87 -3.35 -0.07
N ARG A 270 -0.05 -2.30 0.00
CA ARG A 270 0.36 -1.47 -1.12
C ARG A 270 1.77 -0.98 -0.89
N LEU A 271 2.39 -0.34 -1.88
CA LEU A 271 3.58 0.46 -1.63
C LEU A 271 3.21 1.65 -0.71
N PRO A 272 4.11 2.07 0.19
CA PRO A 272 3.92 3.31 0.94
C PRO A 272 3.90 4.51 -0.02
N THR A 273 3.18 5.56 0.35
CA THR A 273 3.36 6.85 -0.34
C THR A 273 4.73 7.44 0.01
N GLU A 274 5.20 8.39 -0.79
CA GLU A 274 6.45 9.10 -0.54
C GLU A 274 6.44 9.77 0.85
N ALA A 275 5.33 10.43 1.18
CA ALA A 275 5.13 11.07 2.48
C ALA A 275 5.09 10.06 3.63
N GLU A 276 4.42 8.91 3.46
CA GLU A 276 4.41 7.83 4.46
C GLU A 276 5.81 7.26 4.68
N TRP A 277 6.55 7.00 3.60
CA TRP A 277 7.89 6.42 3.65
C TRP A 277 8.86 7.36 4.37
N GLU A 278 8.87 8.65 4.01
CA GLU A 278 9.76 9.63 4.61
C GLU A 278 9.43 9.88 6.09
N TYR A 279 8.15 10.01 6.43
CA TYR A 279 7.69 10.12 7.81
C TYR A 279 8.15 8.93 8.66
N ALA A 280 7.98 7.72 8.12
CA ALA A 280 8.38 6.48 8.76
C ALA A 280 9.89 6.38 8.93
N ALA A 281 10.68 6.81 7.92
CA ALA A 281 12.13 6.77 7.95
C ALA A 281 12.73 7.78 8.95
N ALA A 282 12.32 9.06 8.88
CA ALA A 282 12.82 10.12 9.75
C ALA A 282 12.53 9.82 11.24
N ALA A 283 11.31 9.33 11.52
CA ALA A 283 10.89 8.89 12.84
C ALA A 283 11.20 9.93 13.94
N ASP A 284 10.91 11.21 13.68
CA ASP A 284 11.23 12.33 14.58
C ASP A 284 10.58 12.24 15.96
N ILE A 285 9.61 11.33 16.12
CA ILE A 285 8.98 11.01 17.40
C ILE A 285 9.99 10.66 18.50
N GLY A 286 11.12 10.01 18.18
CA GLY A 286 12.13 9.67 19.19
C GLY A 286 12.99 10.84 19.65
N GLN A 287 13.02 11.95 18.90
CA GLN A 287 13.69 13.19 19.30
C GLN A 287 12.71 14.28 19.76
N ARG A 288 11.44 13.91 19.96
CA ARG A 288 10.43 14.84 20.46
C ARG A 288 10.64 15.13 21.94
N GLU A 289 10.75 16.40 22.28
CA GLU A 289 10.71 16.90 23.65
C GLU A 289 9.38 17.61 23.87
N TYR A 290 8.57 17.10 24.80
CA TYR A 290 7.18 17.52 24.97
C TYR A 290 6.35 17.41 23.67
N ASN A 291 5.90 18.54 23.14
CA ASN A 291 5.10 18.67 21.92
C ASN A 291 5.91 19.25 20.74
N ILE A 292 7.23 19.37 20.87
CA ILE A 292 8.10 19.99 19.86
C ILE A 292 9.17 18.98 19.42
N TYR A 293 9.42 18.92 18.11
CA TYR A 293 10.57 18.19 17.58
C TYR A 293 11.82 19.07 17.70
N LYS A 294 12.97 18.53 18.13
CA LYS A 294 14.24 19.27 18.27
C LYS A 294 14.93 19.60 16.93
N GLY A 295 14.19 19.58 15.82
CA GLY A 295 14.69 19.59 14.46
C GLY A 295 14.33 18.29 13.74
N GLN A 296 14.82 18.12 12.51
CA GLN A 296 14.69 16.91 11.71
C GLN A 296 15.99 16.10 11.78
N LYS A 297 15.89 14.77 11.76
CA LYS A 297 17.08 13.91 11.67
C LYS A 297 17.62 13.88 10.24
N LYS A 298 18.95 13.83 10.10
CA LYS A 298 19.60 13.60 8.80
C LYS A 298 19.45 12.15 8.33
N TYR A 299 19.45 11.20 9.26
CA TYR A 299 19.33 9.77 9.00
C TYR A 299 18.22 9.17 9.88
N PRO A 300 17.75 7.95 9.62
CA PRO A 300 16.72 7.30 10.45
C PRO A 300 17.06 7.13 11.94
N TRP A 301 18.34 7.29 12.31
CA TRP A 301 18.83 7.26 13.69
C TRP A 301 19.20 8.65 14.23
N SER A 302 19.33 8.76 15.55
CA SER A 302 19.77 10.00 16.20
C SER A 302 21.23 10.34 15.90
N GLY A 303 21.48 11.61 15.56
CA GLY A 303 22.81 12.15 15.25
C GLY A 303 23.00 12.47 13.77
N SER A 304 24.15 13.05 13.43
CA SER A 304 24.45 13.52 12.06
C SER A 304 25.50 12.67 11.35
N TYR A 305 25.97 11.60 11.99
CA TYR A 305 27.03 10.73 11.47
C TYR A 305 26.50 9.34 11.16
N THR A 306 27.12 8.66 10.19
CA THR A 306 26.79 7.28 9.82
C THR A 306 27.39 6.24 10.77
N ARG A 307 28.30 6.67 11.65
CA ARG A 307 29.02 5.80 12.59
C ARG A 307 28.43 5.87 13.99
N SER A 308 28.41 4.74 14.69
CA SER A 308 27.94 4.64 16.06
C SER A 308 28.91 5.29 17.05
N GLY A 309 28.36 6.09 17.99
CA GLY A 309 29.12 6.63 19.13
C GLY A 309 29.19 5.70 20.35
N LYS A 310 28.43 4.59 20.33
CA LYS A 310 28.33 3.65 21.47
C LYS A 310 29.68 2.98 21.71
N ARG A 311 30.13 2.90 22.97
CA ARG A 311 31.47 2.40 23.35
C ARG A 311 31.82 1.02 22.79
N GLN A 312 30.84 0.11 22.69
CA GLN A 312 31.05 -1.28 22.25
C GLN A 312 31.27 -1.42 20.74
N VAL A 313 30.63 -0.56 19.94
CA VAL A 313 30.59 -0.62 18.46
C VAL A 313 31.03 0.73 17.89
N ARG A 314 31.96 1.39 18.58
CA ARG A 314 32.32 2.78 18.27
C ARG A 314 33.02 2.81 16.93
N GLY A 315 32.48 3.61 16.01
CA GLY A 315 33.02 3.72 14.66
C GLY A 315 32.35 2.79 13.66
N ASP A 316 31.57 1.81 14.07
CA ASP A 316 30.87 0.93 13.12
C ASP A 316 29.75 1.69 12.41
N GLN A 317 29.51 1.34 11.14
CA GLN A 317 28.44 1.95 10.35
C GLN A 317 27.06 1.52 10.89
N LEU A 318 26.07 2.39 10.73
CA LEU A 318 24.68 2.19 11.15
C LEU A 318 23.76 1.77 10.00
N ALA A 319 24.32 1.58 8.81
CA ALA A 319 23.65 1.19 7.59
C ALA A 319 24.66 0.57 6.62
N ASN A 320 24.17 -0.22 5.68
CA ASN A 320 24.93 -0.76 4.55
C ASN A 320 24.92 0.23 3.38
N PHE A 321 26.07 0.79 3.02
CA PHE A 321 26.20 1.77 1.92
C PHE A 321 27.65 1.90 1.45
N LYS A 322 27.84 2.51 0.27
CA LYS A 322 29.17 2.66 -0.32
C LYS A 322 30.03 3.72 0.38
N GLN A 323 31.05 3.29 1.11
CA GLN A 323 31.96 4.14 1.90
C GLN A 323 33.01 4.88 1.07
N GLY A 324 33.51 4.30 -0.03
CA GLY A 324 34.56 4.89 -0.88
C GLY A 324 34.56 4.40 -2.33
N LYS A 325 35.48 4.93 -3.15
CA LYS A 325 35.80 4.30 -4.44
C LYS A 325 36.53 2.99 -4.14
N GLY A 326 35.92 1.86 -4.49
CA GLY A 326 36.46 0.53 -4.21
C GLY A 326 36.27 0.06 -2.77
N ASP A 327 35.52 0.82 -1.95
CA ASP A 327 35.25 0.51 -0.55
C ASP A 327 33.74 0.43 -0.36
N TYR A 328 33.26 -0.80 -0.23
CA TYR A 328 31.83 -1.15 -0.15
C TYR A 328 31.40 -1.60 1.25
N GLY A 329 32.32 -2.09 2.08
CA GLY A 329 32.02 -2.55 3.44
C GLY A 329 33.05 -2.13 4.49
N GLY A 330 34.18 -1.52 4.10
CA GLY A 330 35.30 -1.22 5.00
C GLY A 330 36.48 -2.18 4.84
N ILE A 331 37.40 -2.17 5.80
CA ILE A 331 38.57 -3.05 5.81
C ILE A 331 38.19 -4.37 6.49
N ALA A 332 38.43 -5.49 5.82
CA ALA A 332 38.13 -6.82 6.33
C ALA A 332 38.61 -7.02 7.79
N GLY A 333 37.70 -7.48 8.65
CA GLY A 333 37.95 -7.78 10.07
C GLY A 333 37.85 -6.60 11.05
N TRP A 334 37.86 -5.34 10.58
CA TRP A 334 37.76 -4.15 11.44
C TRP A 334 36.74 -3.15 10.91
N SER A 335 35.61 -3.01 11.61
CA SER A 335 34.49 -2.16 11.17
C SER A 335 34.02 -2.45 9.73
N ASP A 336 34.20 -3.71 9.31
CA ASP A 336 33.57 -4.29 8.13
C ASP A 336 32.08 -4.44 8.43
N ASP A 337 31.24 -3.91 7.54
CA ASP A 337 29.80 -3.89 7.71
C ASP A 337 29.14 -5.25 7.35
N GLY A 338 29.98 -6.22 6.97
CA GLY A 338 29.63 -7.63 6.80
C GLY A 338 28.98 -7.95 5.47
N ALA A 339 28.96 -7.00 4.52
CA ALA A 339 28.39 -7.20 3.20
C ALA A 339 29.14 -6.39 2.11
N ASP A 340 29.51 -7.05 1.02
CA ASP A 340 30.10 -6.37 -0.14
C ASP A 340 29.06 -5.62 -1.00
N ILE A 341 27.80 -6.05 -0.93
CA ILE A 341 26.66 -5.53 -1.70
C ILE A 341 25.45 -5.39 -0.77
N THR A 342 24.33 -6.07 -1.02
CA THR A 342 23.24 -6.16 -0.05
C THR A 342 23.64 -7.00 1.16
N ASN A 343 22.96 -6.77 2.29
CA ASN A 343 23.10 -7.54 3.52
C ASN A 343 21.75 -8.18 3.90
N VAL A 344 21.77 -9.12 4.84
CA VAL A 344 20.56 -9.70 5.43
C VAL A 344 19.73 -8.58 6.06
N VAL A 345 18.42 -8.59 5.86
CA VAL A 345 17.54 -7.60 6.51
C VAL A 345 17.66 -7.68 8.03
N LYS A 346 17.49 -6.55 8.72
CA LYS A 346 17.69 -6.40 10.17
C LYS A 346 19.13 -6.58 10.67
N SER A 347 20.11 -6.36 9.80
CA SER A 347 21.53 -6.37 10.23
C SER A 347 21.89 -5.13 11.06
N TYR A 348 21.17 -4.03 10.87
CA TYR A 348 21.40 -2.76 11.58
C TYR A 348 20.29 -2.46 12.59
N PRO A 349 20.52 -1.52 13.54
CA PRO A 349 19.49 -1.15 14.52
C PRO A 349 18.24 -0.54 13.85
N PRO A 350 17.04 -0.81 14.37
CA PRO A 350 15.83 -0.17 13.87
C PRO A 350 15.75 1.29 14.29
N ASN A 351 14.93 2.06 13.58
CA ASN A 351 14.56 3.42 13.98
C ASN A 351 13.53 3.44 15.12
N ASP A 352 13.07 4.63 15.53
CA ASP A 352 12.19 4.80 16.68
C ASP A 352 10.78 4.20 16.52
N PHE A 353 10.37 3.88 15.29
CA PHE A 353 9.14 3.13 15.04
C PHE A 353 9.35 1.61 15.09
N GLY A 354 10.60 1.13 15.06
CA GLY A 354 10.92 -0.29 14.95
C GLY A 354 11.12 -0.77 13.51
N LEU A 355 11.35 0.15 12.56
CA LEU A 355 11.61 -0.17 11.16
C LEU A 355 13.10 -0.30 10.92
N TYR A 356 13.50 -1.33 10.17
CA TYR A 356 14.88 -1.63 9.83
C TYR A 356 15.20 -1.19 8.42
N ASP A 357 16.49 -0.91 8.19
CA ASP A 357 17.08 -0.70 6.87
C ASP A 357 16.37 0.40 6.05
N MET A 358 15.77 1.39 6.72
CA MET A 358 15.17 2.57 6.06
C MET A 358 16.23 3.47 5.39
N ALA A 359 17.51 3.24 5.68
CA ALA A 359 18.64 3.89 5.04
C ALA A 359 19.68 2.82 4.66
N GLY A 360 20.00 2.76 3.37
CA GLY A 360 20.99 1.82 2.84
C GLY A 360 20.40 0.45 2.54
N ASN A 361 21.26 -0.55 2.41
CA ASN A 361 20.93 -1.88 1.90
C ASN A 361 20.37 -1.81 0.46
N VAL A 362 19.07 -1.61 0.28
CA VAL A 362 18.47 -1.32 -1.02
C VAL A 362 17.64 -0.05 -0.95
N ALA A 363 17.62 0.71 -2.03
CA ALA A 363 16.66 1.79 -2.15
C ALA A 363 15.27 1.20 -2.42
N GLU A 364 14.21 1.94 -2.14
CA GLU A 364 12.86 1.37 -2.13
C GLU A 364 11.89 2.12 -3.02
N TRP A 365 11.17 1.37 -3.85
CA TRP A 365 10.01 1.88 -4.57
C TRP A 365 8.94 2.40 -3.61
N VAL A 366 8.42 3.60 -3.90
CA VAL A 366 7.20 4.13 -3.29
C VAL A 366 6.09 4.22 -4.34
N ALA A 367 4.85 4.44 -3.92
CA ALA A 367 3.69 4.45 -4.83
C ALA A 367 3.73 5.64 -5.82
N ASP A 368 4.35 6.75 -5.44
CA ASP A 368 4.19 8.04 -6.08
C ASP A 368 4.81 8.13 -7.49
N VAL A 369 4.11 8.84 -8.37
CA VAL A 369 4.65 9.36 -9.62
C VAL A 369 5.57 10.52 -9.30
N TYR A 370 6.78 10.51 -9.85
CA TYR A 370 7.74 11.57 -9.61
C TYR A 370 7.32 12.88 -10.28
N ARG A 371 7.38 13.96 -9.49
CA ARG A 371 7.40 15.35 -9.95
C ARG A 371 8.39 16.17 -9.14
N PRO A 372 9.07 17.15 -9.75
CA PRO A 372 10.00 18.01 -9.03
C PRO A 372 9.30 18.74 -7.88
N ILE A 373 8.10 19.27 -8.11
CA ILE A 373 7.33 20.01 -7.11
C ILE A 373 6.34 19.06 -6.41
N VAL A 374 6.34 19.10 -5.08
CA VAL A 374 5.26 18.56 -4.24
C VAL A 374 4.23 19.67 -4.06
N ASP A 375 2.99 19.43 -4.49
CA ASP A 375 1.89 20.41 -4.46
C ASP A 375 1.14 20.34 -3.13
N ASP A 376 1.72 20.95 -2.10
CA ASP A 376 1.15 21.01 -0.75
C ASP A 376 -0.06 21.96 -0.64
N GLU A 377 -0.22 22.88 -1.59
CA GLU A 377 -1.42 23.74 -1.68
C GLU A 377 -2.69 22.94 -1.99
N VAL A 378 -2.57 21.87 -2.79
CA VAL A 378 -3.70 20.98 -3.08
C VAL A 378 -4.03 20.06 -1.90
N SER A 379 -3.00 19.51 -1.26
CA SER A 379 -3.19 18.59 -0.13
C SER A 379 -1.96 18.52 0.76
N ASP A 380 -2.15 18.80 2.05
CA ASP A 380 -1.18 18.63 3.12
C ASP A 380 -1.48 17.40 3.99
N PHE A 381 -2.44 16.56 3.57
CA PHE A 381 -2.96 15.44 4.35
C PHE A 381 -2.87 14.14 3.54
N ASN A 382 -1.99 13.22 3.96
CA ASN A 382 -1.66 11.99 3.24
C ASN A 382 -1.32 12.27 1.77
N TYR A 383 -0.42 13.22 1.51
CA TYR A 383 -0.05 13.55 0.14
C TYR A 383 0.35 12.30 -0.64
N TYR A 384 -0.24 12.15 -1.81
CA TYR A 384 0.02 11.06 -2.75
C TYR A 384 -0.21 11.55 -4.18
N ARG A 385 0.78 11.33 -5.04
CA ARG A 385 0.67 11.59 -6.46
C ARG A 385 0.66 10.28 -7.24
N GLY A 386 -0.42 10.03 -7.98
CA GLY A 386 -0.54 8.81 -8.78
C GLY A 386 -1.94 8.21 -8.79
N ASN A 387 -2.97 9.00 -8.49
CA ASN A 387 -4.34 8.53 -8.38
C ASN A 387 -4.91 8.12 -9.74
N VAL A 388 -5.30 6.85 -9.85
CA VAL A 388 -6.07 6.31 -10.98
C VAL A 388 -7.34 5.69 -10.42
N TYR A 389 -8.47 6.31 -10.67
CA TYR A 389 -9.76 5.85 -10.16
C TYR A 389 -10.39 4.86 -11.13
N MET A 390 -10.55 3.63 -10.65
CA MET A 390 -11.19 2.53 -11.37
C MET A 390 -12.46 2.09 -10.66
N LYS A 391 -13.42 1.53 -11.41
CA LYS A 391 -14.63 0.88 -10.89
C LYS A 391 -14.68 -0.58 -11.32
N ASN A 392 -15.46 -1.38 -10.57
CA ASN A 392 -15.74 -2.75 -10.95
C ASN A 392 -16.55 -2.77 -12.25
N LYS A 393 -16.12 -3.59 -13.21
CA LYS A 393 -16.86 -3.83 -14.45
C LYS A 393 -18.11 -4.64 -14.12
N ILE A 394 -19.27 -4.11 -14.48
CA ILE A 394 -20.57 -4.77 -14.31
C ILE A 394 -20.98 -5.32 -15.67
N GLY A 395 -21.26 -6.62 -15.73
CA GLY A 395 -21.78 -7.27 -16.92
C GLY A 395 -23.24 -6.89 -17.21
N GLU A 396 -23.77 -7.34 -18.34
CA GLU A 396 -25.17 -7.13 -18.73
C GLU A 396 -26.17 -7.71 -17.71
N ASP A 397 -25.74 -8.72 -16.95
CA ASP A 397 -26.51 -9.36 -15.88
C ASP A 397 -26.59 -8.53 -14.59
N GLY A 398 -25.99 -7.34 -14.57
CA GLY A 398 -25.93 -6.45 -13.40
C GLY A 398 -24.99 -6.94 -12.30
N LYS A 399 -24.19 -7.99 -12.55
CA LYS A 399 -23.20 -8.52 -11.59
C LYS A 399 -21.79 -8.13 -12.01
N VAL A 400 -20.87 -8.20 -11.06
CA VAL A 400 -19.45 -7.98 -11.34
C VAL A 400 -18.92 -9.06 -12.30
N GLU A 401 -18.15 -8.62 -13.29
CA GLU A 401 -17.42 -9.48 -14.22
C GLU A 401 -16.12 -9.96 -13.58
N ILE A 402 -15.90 -11.28 -13.60
CA ILE A 402 -14.69 -11.91 -13.08
C ILE A 402 -13.72 -12.13 -14.23
N VAL A 403 -12.44 -11.96 -13.95
CA VAL A 403 -11.38 -12.26 -14.89
C VAL A 403 -11.31 -13.78 -15.06
N SER A 404 -11.46 -14.24 -16.30
CA SER A 404 -11.24 -15.61 -16.76
C SER A 404 -9.99 -15.65 -17.63
N THR A 405 -9.69 -16.81 -18.19
CA THR A 405 -8.60 -17.00 -19.16
C THR A 405 -8.75 -16.17 -20.43
N GLU A 406 -9.98 -15.85 -20.80
CA GLU A 406 -10.31 -15.21 -22.09
C GLU A 406 -10.20 -13.68 -22.03
N ASN A 407 -10.25 -13.08 -20.83
CA ASN A 407 -10.26 -11.62 -20.64
C ASN A 407 -9.11 -11.11 -19.74
N ILE A 408 -8.03 -11.89 -19.63
CA ILE A 408 -6.78 -11.44 -19.00
C ILE A 408 -6.24 -10.25 -19.79
N LYS A 409 -5.94 -9.17 -19.08
CA LYS A 409 -5.31 -7.97 -19.65
C LYS A 409 -3.80 -8.11 -19.52
N TYR A 410 -3.14 -8.24 -20.66
CA TYR A 410 -1.70 -8.17 -20.77
C TYR A 410 -1.26 -6.77 -21.18
N ASP A 411 -0.10 -6.38 -20.68
CA ASP A 411 0.58 -5.15 -21.03
C ASP A 411 2.01 -5.47 -21.46
N THR A 412 2.51 -4.74 -22.45
CA THR A 412 3.86 -4.92 -23.00
C THR A 412 4.72 -3.76 -22.53
N LEU A 413 5.66 -4.05 -21.65
CA LEU A 413 6.58 -3.04 -21.10
C LEU A 413 7.54 -2.51 -22.16
N ALA A 414 8.17 -1.35 -21.93
CA ALA A 414 9.09 -0.76 -22.91
C ALA A 414 10.36 -1.61 -23.13
N ASN A 415 10.67 -2.50 -22.19
CA ASN A 415 11.73 -3.51 -22.35
C ASN A 415 11.30 -4.75 -23.17
N GLY A 416 10.04 -4.81 -23.61
CA GLY A 416 9.42 -5.91 -24.37
C GLY A 416 8.94 -7.07 -23.52
N LYS A 417 8.93 -6.95 -22.19
CA LYS A 417 8.38 -7.97 -21.31
C LYS A 417 6.85 -7.86 -21.25
N ILE A 418 6.17 -8.98 -21.43
CA ILE A 418 4.71 -9.05 -21.29
C ILE A 418 4.36 -9.34 -19.82
N ILE A 419 3.41 -8.60 -19.28
CA ILE A 419 2.97 -8.72 -17.89
C ILE A 419 1.44 -8.71 -17.80
N ALA A 420 0.89 -9.62 -17.01
CA ALA A 420 -0.54 -9.60 -16.66
C ALA A 420 -0.83 -8.47 -15.66
N ARG A 421 -1.88 -7.69 -15.92
CA ARG A 421 -2.35 -6.59 -15.06
C ARG A 421 -3.46 -7.02 -14.09
N ASN A 422 -4.05 -8.17 -14.34
CA ASN A 422 -5.09 -8.81 -13.54
C ASN A 422 -4.92 -10.32 -13.63
N PHE A 423 -5.30 -11.02 -12.57
CA PHE A 423 -5.25 -12.48 -12.53
C PHE A 423 -6.65 -13.08 -12.63
N PRO A 424 -6.79 -14.27 -13.23
CA PRO A 424 -8.05 -15.01 -13.18
C PRO A 424 -8.57 -15.17 -11.75
N GLY A 425 -9.87 -14.95 -11.54
CA GLY A 425 -10.52 -14.92 -10.23
C GLY A 425 -10.63 -13.52 -9.61
N GLU A 426 -9.92 -12.52 -10.12
CA GLU A 426 -10.09 -11.11 -9.74
C GLU A 426 -11.32 -10.48 -10.41
N ILE A 427 -11.76 -9.32 -9.91
CA ILE A 427 -12.81 -8.53 -10.57
C ILE A 427 -12.20 -7.72 -11.69
N ALA A 428 -12.78 -7.80 -12.88
CA ALA A 428 -12.39 -6.92 -13.99
C ALA A 428 -12.71 -5.47 -13.64
N ARG A 429 -11.74 -4.56 -13.86
CA ARG A 429 -11.90 -3.13 -13.59
C ARG A 429 -11.92 -2.31 -14.88
N VAL A 430 -12.68 -1.23 -14.86
CA VAL A 430 -12.78 -0.22 -15.93
C VAL A 430 -12.59 1.17 -15.35
N ALA A 431 -12.15 2.11 -16.20
CA ALA A 431 -12.06 3.51 -15.83
C ALA A 431 -13.44 4.03 -15.36
N VAL A 432 -13.42 4.95 -14.39
CA VAL A 432 -14.61 5.69 -13.98
C VAL A 432 -15.07 6.56 -15.15
N ASP A 433 -16.38 6.61 -15.41
CA ASP A 433 -16.95 7.31 -16.56
C ASP A 433 -17.65 8.62 -16.16
N GLU A 434 -18.14 9.35 -17.16
CA GLU A 434 -18.83 10.64 -16.98
C GLU A 434 -20.04 10.54 -16.04
N LYS A 435 -20.71 9.39 -15.94
CA LYS A 435 -21.87 9.24 -15.04
C LYS A 435 -21.45 9.30 -13.57
N GLU A 436 -20.23 8.87 -13.26
CA GLU A 436 -19.70 8.97 -11.91
C GLU A 436 -19.00 10.29 -11.63
N THR A 437 -18.45 10.96 -12.65
CA THR A 437 -17.75 12.25 -12.49
C THR A 437 -18.69 13.45 -12.64
N TYR A 438 -19.89 13.27 -13.19
CA TYR A 438 -20.87 14.34 -13.33
C TYR A 438 -21.17 15.01 -11.98
N LEU A 439 -20.92 16.33 -11.92
CA LEU A 439 -21.08 17.18 -10.73
C LEU A 439 -20.23 16.77 -9.51
N ARG A 440 -19.19 15.94 -9.68
CA ARG A 440 -18.16 15.79 -8.66
C ARG A 440 -17.30 17.04 -8.59
N VAL A 441 -17.01 17.45 -7.36
CA VAL A 441 -16.07 18.55 -7.08
C VAL A 441 -14.66 18.05 -6.74
N ASN A 442 -14.50 16.76 -6.46
CA ASN A 442 -13.25 16.18 -6.00
C ASN A 442 -12.38 15.60 -7.14
N PHE A 443 -12.97 15.13 -8.25
CA PHE A 443 -12.26 14.76 -9.48
C PHE A 443 -13.23 14.70 -10.66
N ASP A 444 -12.71 14.93 -11.87
CA ASP A 444 -13.45 15.02 -13.13
C ASP A 444 -13.09 13.93 -14.15
N LYS A 445 -11.92 13.29 -13.99
CA LYS A 445 -11.43 12.19 -14.84
C LYS A 445 -10.96 10.98 -14.03
N SER A 446 -10.82 9.84 -14.70
CA SER A 446 -10.33 8.59 -14.09
C SER A 446 -8.82 8.64 -13.77
N ASP A 447 -7.99 9.06 -14.73
CA ASP A 447 -6.54 9.17 -14.56
C ASP A 447 -6.14 10.57 -14.10
N ASN A 448 -5.66 10.66 -12.86
CA ASN A 448 -5.25 11.91 -12.22
C ASN A 448 -3.75 11.91 -11.89
N ARG A 449 -2.94 11.02 -12.50
CA ARG A 449 -1.48 10.98 -12.29
C ARG A 449 -0.82 12.32 -12.63
N ASN A 450 -1.34 13.01 -13.64
CA ASN A 450 -0.89 14.30 -14.14
C ASN A 450 -1.79 15.49 -13.74
N TYR A 451 -2.57 15.37 -12.66
CA TYR A 451 -3.41 16.47 -12.18
C TYR A 451 -2.55 17.73 -11.93
N ARG A 452 -2.95 18.88 -12.51
CA ARG A 452 -2.20 20.16 -12.52
C ARG A 452 -0.79 20.13 -13.14
N ASP A 453 -0.47 19.07 -13.88
CA ASP A 453 0.89 18.79 -14.36
C ASP A 453 0.83 18.05 -15.72
N GLY A 454 0.05 18.62 -16.63
CA GLY A 454 -0.36 18.05 -17.93
C GLY A 454 -1.73 18.52 -18.44
N ASP A 455 -2.42 19.36 -17.68
CA ASP A 455 -3.60 20.12 -18.10
C ASP A 455 -3.22 21.37 -18.90
N ARG A 456 -4.16 21.90 -19.71
CA ARG A 456 -3.95 23.04 -20.62
C ARG A 456 -3.21 24.20 -19.92
N GLN A 457 -3.60 24.49 -18.68
CA GLN A 457 -3.09 25.59 -17.84
C GLN A 457 -1.61 25.43 -17.46
N SER A 458 -1.10 24.20 -17.42
CA SER A 458 0.30 23.90 -17.11
C SER A 458 1.16 23.68 -18.37
N THR A 459 0.58 23.79 -19.56
CA THR A 459 1.34 23.73 -20.81
C THR A 459 2.09 25.04 -21.05
N ARG A 460 3.32 24.96 -21.55
CA ARG A 460 4.13 26.13 -21.93
C ARG A 460 3.47 26.99 -23.02
N TYR A 461 2.52 26.43 -23.75
CA TYR A 461 1.81 27.07 -24.86
C TYR A 461 0.38 27.50 -24.50
N PHE A 462 0.07 27.60 -23.21
CA PHE A 462 -1.24 28.05 -22.75
C PHE A 462 -1.55 29.48 -23.24
N ASP A 463 -2.51 29.60 -24.15
CA ASP A 463 -3.09 30.87 -24.58
C ASP A 463 -4.49 31.04 -23.97
N PHE A 464 -4.72 32.15 -23.27
CA PHE A 464 -5.95 32.46 -22.55
C PHE A 464 -7.17 32.65 -23.49
N GLY A 465 -6.96 32.77 -24.80
CA GLY A 465 -7.99 33.06 -25.81
C GLY A 465 -8.24 32.01 -26.91
N ALA A 466 -7.55 30.87 -26.92
CA ALA A 466 -7.74 29.84 -27.94
C ALA A 466 -9.01 28.99 -27.67
N GLU A 467 -9.94 28.93 -28.63
CA GLU A 467 -11.12 28.06 -28.58
C GLU A 467 -10.72 26.57 -28.64
N ASP A 468 -11.48 25.74 -27.91
CA ASP A 468 -11.28 24.30 -27.74
C ASP A 468 -11.27 23.53 -29.08
N ALA A 469 -10.10 23.43 -29.70
CA ALA A 469 -9.90 22.49 -30.80
C ALA A 469 -9.87 21.06 -30.24
N ALA A 470 -11.04 20.45 -30.19
CA ALA A 470 -11.33 19.03 -30.00
C ALA A 470 -10.77 18.38 -28.71
N ALA A 471 -11.69 18.08 -27.80
CA ALA A 471 -11.58 16.95 -26.88
C ALA A 471 -11.42 15.65 -27.69
N ASP A 472 -10.19 15.33 -28.10
CA ASP A 472 -9.86 13.97 -28.54
C ASP A 472 -10.20 13.04 -27.38
N LYS A 473 -11.15 12.14 -27.63
CA LYS A 473 -11.66 11.15 -26.67
C LYS A 473 -10.64 10.05 -26.33
N ASP A 474 -9.39 10.20 -26.77
CA ASP A 474 -8.31 9.26 -26.60
C ASP A 474 -7.14 9.92 -25.86
N PRO A 475 -7.01 9.71 -24.52
CA PRO A 475 -5.94 10.28 -23.72
C PRO A 475 -4.54 9.79 -24.13
N THR A 476 -4.44 8.72 -24.92
CA THR A 476 -3.16 8.20 -25.43
C THR A 476 -2.61 9.00 -26.60
N LYS A 477 -3.43 9.89 -27.20
CA LYS A 477 -3.06 10.75 -28.34
C LYS A 477 -3.12 12.24 -27.99
N ALA A 478 -2.75 12.59 -26.76
CA ALA A 478 -2.47 13.99 -26.46
C ALA A 478 -1.36 14.47 -27.41
N ALA A 479 -1.69 15.37 -28.34
CA ALA A 479 -0.71 15.99 -29.23
C ALA A 479 0.49 16.48 -28.40
N ASP A 480 1.73 16.31 -28.89
CA ASP A 480 2.96 16.68 -28.18
C ASP A 480 2.94 18.13 -27.64
N SER A 481 2.13 19.02 -28.24
CA SER A 481 1.88 20.38 -27.77
C SER A 481 1.19 20.50 -26.39
N ARG A 482 0.60 19.41 -25.88
CA ARG A 482 -0.10 19.35 -24.59
C ARG A 482 0.70 18.65 -23.48
N LYS A 483 1.84 18.02 -23.79
CA LYS A 483 2.70 17.39 -22.78
C LYS A 483 3.52 18.44 -22.06
N MET A 484 3.47 18.45 -20.73
CA MET A 484 4.31 19.34 -19.91
C MET A 484 5.80 18.95 -19.98
N TYR A 485 6.08 17.65 -20.15
CA TYR A 485 7.43 17.10 -20.24
C TYR A 485 7.66 16.44 -21.60
N ASP A 486 8.72 16.87 -22.29
CA ASP A 486 9.17 16.30 -23.56
C ASP A 486 10.12 15.12 -23.30
N SER A 487 9.51 13.96 -23.02
CA SER A 487 10.20 12.71 -22.69
C SER A 487 10.21 11.70 -23.86
N PRO A 488 11.18 10.76 -23.89
CA PRO A 488 11.23 9.73 -24.92
C PRO A 488 9.98 8.86 -24.93
N ASP A 489 9.47 8.58 -26.13
CA ASP A 489 8.36 7.64 -26.35
C ASP A 489 8.90 6.33 -26.95
N HIS A 490 8.99 5.31 -26.11
CA HIS A 490 9.42 3.98 -26.51
C HIS A 490 8.20 3.08 -26.69
N ASN A 491 7.95 2.62 -27.91
CA ASN A 491 6.82 1.75 -28.20
C ASN A 491 7.32 0.33 -28.54
N VAL A 492 6.70 -0.66 -27.92
CA VAL A 492 6.90 -2.07 -28.27
C VAL A 492 5.55 -2.64 -28.69
N SER A 493 5.44 -3.00 -29.96
CA SER A 493 4.24 -3.64 -30.52
C SER A 493 4.56 -5.04 -31.04
N ALA A 494 3.54 -5.86 -31.19
CA ALA A 494 3.65 -7.13 -31.89
C ALA A 494 3.18 -6.93 -33.34
N ASP A 495 3.96 -7.40 -34.31
CA ASP A 495 3.51 -7.45 -35.71
C ASP A 495 2.43 -8.54 -35.91
N SER A 496 1.86 -8.61 -37.11
CA SER A 496 0.83 -9.61 -37.46
C SER A 496 1.33 -11.06 -37.44
N LEU A 497 2.64 -11.28 -37.31
CA LEU A 497 3.30 -12.58 -37.19
C LEU A 497 3.73 -12.89 -35.75
N GLY A 498 3.44 -12.00 -34.79
CA GLY A 498 3.79 -12.15 -33.38
C GLY A 498 5.23 -11.75 -33.04
N ASN A 499 6.01 -11.19 -33.98
CA ASN A 499 7.35 -10.69 -33.67
C ASN A 499 7.25 -9.33 -32.97
N MET A 500 8.08 -9.14 -31.95
CA MET A 500 8.16 -7.85 -31.26
C MET A 500 8.88 -6.81 -32.13
N VAL A 501 8.16 -5.76 -32.49
CA VAL A 501 8.70 -4.55 -33.13
C VAL A 501 8.99 -3.54 -32.03
N ARG A 502 10.27 -3.19 -31.87
CA ARG A 502 10.75 -2.20 -30.90
C ARG A 502 11.03 -0.89 -31.61
N GLU A 503 10.24 0.12 -31.29
CA GLU A 503 10.43 1.49 -31.77
C GLU A 503 11.04 2.33 -30.65
N TYR A 504 12.35 2.55 -30.78
CA TYR A 504 13.03 3.49 -29.90
C TYR A 504 12.82 4.91 -30.41
N ASP A 505 12.48 5.84 -29.52
CA ASP A 505 12.60 7.26 -29.80
C ASP A 505 14.03 7.60 -30.23
N LYS A 506 14.19 8.06 -31.47
CA LYS A 506 15.48 8.49 -32.04
C LYS A 506 15.67 10.00 -31.96
N SER A 507 14.76 10.73 -31.33
CA SER A 507 14.82 12.18 -31.20
C SER A 507 15.96 12.58 -30.26
N ASN A 508 16.93 13.32 -30.79
CA ASN A 508 17.99 13.96 -30.00
C ASN A 508 17.52 15.27 -29.33
N LYS A 509 16.22 15.58 -29.40
CA LYS A 509 15.66 16.84 -28.89
C LYS A 509 14.89 16.69 -27.59
N ARG A 510 14.64 15.46 -27.12
CA ARG A 510 13.95 15.20 -25.84
C ARG A 510 14.70 15.88 -24.70
N THR A 511 13.96 16.56 -23.84
CA THR A 511 14.57 17.45 -22.82
C THR A 511 14.51 16.88 -21.41
N THR A 512 13.74 15.82 -21.17
CA THR A 512 13.51 15.26 -19.83
C THR A 512 13.17 13.78 -19.85
N LEU A 513 13.37 13.08 -18.75
CA LEU A 513 12.94 11.69 -18.55
C LEU A 513 11.66 11.58 -17.71
N ILE A 514 11.04 12.71 -17.33
CA ILE A 514 9.85 12.74 -16.47
C ILE A 514 8.60 12.51 -17.32
N ASN A 515 7.73 11.61 -16.87
CA ASN A 515 6.40 11.34 -17.44
C ASN A 515 5.47 10.71 -16.39
N ASP A 516 4.30 10.19 -16.82
CA ASP A 516 3.28 9.59 -15.95
C ASP A 516 3.60 8.16 -15.48
N ASP A 517 4.70 7.59 -15.98
CA ASP A 517 5.17 6.23 -15.72
C ASP A 517 6.55 6.22 -15.03
N VAL A 518 7.02 7.38 -14.58
CA VAL A 518 8.22 7.51 -13.75
C VAL A 518 7.84 7.59 -12.27
N ARG A 519 8.46 6.75 -11.45
CA ARG A 519 8.12 6.56 -10.02
C ARG A 519 9.25 7.01 -9.12
N VAL A 520 8.89 7.41 -7.91
CA VAL A 520 9.84 7.79 -6.86
C VAL A 520 10.43 6.54 -6.21
N TYR A 521 11.70 6.62 -5.83
CA TYR A 521 12.34 5.65 -4.93
C TYR A 521 13.25 6.35 -3.91
N LYS A 522 13.38 5.78 -2.70
CA LYS A 522 13.94 6.46 -1.52
C LYS A 522 14.92 5.57 -0.71
N GLY A 523 15.67 6.17 0.23
CA GLY A 523 16.46 5.47 1.25
C GLY A 523 17.93 5.14 0.95
N GLY A 524 18.38 5.31 -0.29
CA GLY A 524 19.76 4.95 -0.67
C GLY A 524 19.95 3.43 -0.69
N SER A 525 21.11 2.97 -1.17
CA SER A 525 21.41 1.54 -1.33
C SER A 525 22.88 1.26 -1.01
N TRP A 526 23.26 -0.02 -1.01
CA TRP A 526 24.64 -0.50 -0.94
C TRP A 526 25.56 0.15 -1.99
N ARG A 527 24.99 0.63 -3.10
CA ARG A 527 25.73 1.30 -4.19
C ARG A 527 25.92 2.81 -3.96
N ASP A 528 25.12 3.38 -3.08
CA ASP A 528 25.01 4.83 -2.88
C ASP A 528 25.92 5.36 -1.78
N ARG A 529 26.29 6.64 -1.92
CA ARG A 529 27.01 7.39 -0.89
C ARG A 529 26.08 7.79 0.25
N ALA A 530 26.68 8.11 1.40
CA ALA A 530 25.98 8.59 2.60
C ALA A 530 24.96 9.72 2.34
N TYR A 531 25.19 10.57 1.33
CA TYR A 531 24.23 11.62 0.91
C TYR A 531 22.82 11.07 0.64
N TRP A 532 22.71 9.90 -0.01
CA TRP A 532 21.44 9.31 -0.40
C TRP A 532 20.73 8.53 0.70
N LEU A 533 21.37 8.38 1.87
CA LEU A 533 20.76 7.75 3.04
C LEU A 533 19.81 8.70 3.78
N ASP A 534 19.86 9.99 3.44
CA ASP A 534 18.93 10.98 3.99
C ASP A 534 17.52 10.73 3.41
N PRO A 535 16.50 10.47 4.26
CA PRO A 535 15.14 10.20 3.83
C PRO A 535 14.52 11.30 2.96
N ALA A 536 14.97 12.54 3.11
CA ALA A 536 14.45 13.68 2.35
C ALA A 536 14.86 13.65 0.86
N GLN A 537 15.89 12.87 0.50
CA GLN A 537 16.39 12.83 -0.87
C GLN A 537 15.41 12.14 -1.80
N ARG A 538 15.21 12.72 -2.99
CA ARG A 538 14.25 12.25 -4.00
C ARG A 538 14.98 11.80 -5.24
N ARG A 539 14.72 10.57 -5.67
CA ARG A 539 15.15 10.03 -6.95
C ARG A 539 13.99 9.36 -7.64
N TYR A 540 14.15 9.16 -8.94
CA TYR A 540 13.11 8.59 -9.77
C TYR A 540 13.66 7.63 -10.82
N PHE A 541 12.83 6.67 -11.19
CA PHE A 541 13.18 5.66 -12.19
C PHE A 541 11.92 5.19 -12.91
N PRO A 542 11.99 4.79 -14.19
CA PRO A 542 10.84 4.27 -14.93
C PRO A 542 10.23 3.04 -14.25
N GLN A 543 8.89 2.98 -14.17
CA GLN A 543 8.16 1.95 -13.41
C GLN A 543 8.32 0.53 -13.96
N ASP A 544 8.74 0.39 -15.20
CA ASP A 544 8.87 -0.87 -15.93
C ASP A 544 10.31 -1.43 -15.93
N MET A 545 11.28 -0.62 -15.50
CA MET A 545 12.69 -1.01 -15.39
C MET A 545 13.04 -1.52 -13.98
N ALA A 546 14.03 -2.40 -13.93
CA ALA A 546 14.53 -3.00 -12.69
C ALA A 546 16.04 -2.74 -12.53
N THR A 547 16.52 -2.79 -11.30
CA THR A 547 17.94 -2.60 -10.96
C THR A 547 18.39 -3.58 -9.88
N ASP A 548 19.70 -3.68 -9.67
CA ASP A 548 20.35 -4.48 -8.62
C ASP A 548 20.35 -3.82 -7.23
N TYR A 549 19.79 -2.61 -7.11
CA TYR A 549 19.84 -1.83 -5.88
C TYR A 549 18.49 -1.23 -5.44
N ILE A 550 17.42 -1.43 -6.21
CA ILE A 550 16.06 -1.02 -5.84
C ILE A 550 15.23 -2.26 -5.48
N GLY A 551 14.76 -2.32 -4.25
CA GLY A 551 13.75 -3.24 -3.73
C GLY A 551 12.47 -2.49 -3.36
N PHE A 552 11.70 -3.05 -2.41
CA PHE A 552 10.48 -2.43 -1.92
C PHE A 552 10.04 -3.02 -0.58
N ARG A 553 9.13 -2.31 0.08
CA ARG A 553 8.39 -2.79 1.25
C ARG A 553 6.91 -2.43 1.13
N CYS A 554 6.03 -3.13 1.84
CA CYS A 554 4.61 -2.84 1.82
C CYS A 554 4.18 -1.96 3.01
N ALA A 555 3.08 -1.25 2.82
CA ALA A 555 2.32 -0.54 3.83
C ALA A 555 0.84 -0.90 3.75
N MET A 556 0.11 -0.66 4.83
CA MET A 556 -1.32 -0.90 4.96
C MET A 556 -1.94 0.23 5.78
N SER A 557 -3.01 0.83 5.26
CA SER A 557 -3.72 1.89 5.98
C SER A 557 -4.32 1.37 7.29
N ARG A 558 -4.26 2.18 8.35
CA ARG A 558 -4.95 1.85 9.61
C ARG A 558 -6.39 2.31 9.55
N VAL A 559 -7.31 1.44 9.92
CA VAL A 559 -8.73 1.76 10.09
C VAL A 559 -9.07 1.96 11.57
N GLY A 560 -9.87 2.99 11.85
CA GLY A 560 -10.30 3.33 13.21
C GLY A 560 -9.43 4.41 13.87
N PRO A 561 -9.25 4.38 15.20
CA PRO A 561 -8.62 5.48 15.93
C PRO A 561 -7.13 5.59 15.63
N LYS A 562 -6.60 6.81 15.65
CA LYS A 562 -5.19 7.13 15.45
C LYS A 562 -4.23 6.29 16.31
N SER A 563 -4.52 6.13 17.60
CA SER A 563 -3.69 5.37 18.54
C SER A 563 -4.53 4.41 19.37
N ASP A 564 -3.95 3.28 19.76
CA ASP A 564 -4.57 2.29 20.66
C ASP A 564 -4.69 2.80 22.10
N LYS A 565 -3.85 3.77 22.50
CA LYS A 565 -3.78 4.29 23.87
C LYS A 565 -3.99 5.80 23.87
N LYS A 566 -4.85 6.28 24.79
CA LYS A 566 -4.96 7.71 25.07
C LYS A 566 -3.71 8.15 25.83
N LYS A 567 -2.78 8.82 25.14
CA LYS A 567 -1.61 9.45 25.77
C LYS A 567 -2.07 10.70 26.52
N ARG A 568 -1.61 10.89 27.76
CA ARG A 568 -1.80 12.14 28.50
C ARG A 568 -0.75 13.14 28.04
N ALA A 569 -1.08 14.43 28.04
CA ALA A 569 -0.09 15.48 27.83
C ALA A 569 1.04 15.28 28.86
N ARG A 570 2.28 15.20 28.38
CA ARG A 570 3.45 15.30 29.23
C ARG A 570 3.74 16.80 29.33
N ASN A 571 3.48 17.38 30.50
CA ASN A 571 3.89 18.75 30.83
C ASN A 571 5.38 18.79 31.10
#